data_AF-A0A7K1JHK9-F1
#
_entry.id   AF-A0A7K1JHK9-F1
#
_cell.length_a   1.000
_cell.length_b   1.000
_cell.length_c   1.000
_cell.angle_alpha   90.00
_cell.angle_beta   90.00
_cell.angle_gamma   90.00
#
_symmetry.space_group_name_H-M   'P 1'
#
loop_
_entity.id
_entity.type
_entity.pdbx_description
1 polymer ?
#
loop_
_entity_poly.entity_id
_entity_poly.type
_entity_poly.pdbx_seq_one_letter_code
_entity_poly.pdbx_strand_id
1 'polypeptide(L)'
;MSDFTFRVAGLVAGAVTGASLLVAGVPAASAAPATDAQGFVDSTARCPAADTAVAYGSTAASRVAICKSTSGQYEYRGVRISDGAKLILAATADGRGGYAATSGGITYTVSAKALDISAGSQSIRSEPMTFFRSGGPVTGAAPSTAAPAAPTAAPLGTPATPVTGAPEPAPTTPLPPPLAAEVGGARPSGH
;
A
#
# COMPACT_ATOMS: atom_id res chain seq x y z
N MET A 1 -21.95 65.62 -27.49
CA MET A 1 -21.53 65.92 -28.87
C MET A 1 -20.17 65.25 -29.02
N SER A 2 -19.99 64.11 -29.67
CA SER A 2 -20.71 63.61 -30.83
C SER A 2 -20.57 62.10 -30.95
N ASP A 3 -21.67 61.45 -31.32
CA ASP A 3 -21.74 60.13 -31.92
C ASP A 3 -20.93 60.06 -33.21
N PHE A 4 -20.27 58.94 -33.47
CA PHE A 4 -20.04 58.43 -34.83
C PHE A 4 -20.04 56.90 -34.84
N THR A 5 -21.15 56.35 -35.32
CA THR A 5 -21.30 54.97 -35.77
C THR A 5 -20.99 54.91 -37.26
N PHE A 6 -20.10 54.02 -37.74
CA PHE A 6 -20.10 53.37 -39.08
C PHE A 6 -19.08 52.20 -39.01
N ARG A 7 -19.52 50.93 -38.91
CA ARG A 7 -19.89 49.95 -39.96
C ARG A 7 -18.72 49.29 -40.73
N VAL A 8 -18.69 47.96 -40.59
CA VAL A 8 -18.54 46.91 -41.65
C VAL A 8 -17.13 46.37 -41.99
N ALA A 9 -17.07 45.04 -41.84
CA ALA A 9 -16.34 43.99 -42.57
C ALA A 9 -14.81 44.00 -42.63
N GLY A 10 -14.25 42.88 -42.17
CA GLY A 10 -12.88 42.46 -42.45
C GLY A 10 -12.62 41.09 -41.85
N LEU A 11 -13.23 40.06 -42.43
CA LEU A 11 -12.95 38.66 -42.10
C LEU A 11 -11.56 38.33 -42.66
N VAL A 12 -10.54 38.28 -41.82
CA VAL A 12 -9.19 37.82 -42.20
C VAL A 12 -8.86 36.56 -41.43
N ALA A 13 -8.82 35.45 -42.16
CA ALA A 13 -8.36 34.15 -41.70
C ALA A 13 -6.86 34.20 -41.40
N GLY A 14 -6.47 33.88 -40.17
CA GLY A 14 -5.08 33.70 -39.75
C GLY A 14 -4.89 32.31 -39.18
N ALA A 15 -4.47 31.36 -40.04
CA ALA A 15 -4.02 30.04 -39.61
C ALA A 15 -2.62 30.17 -39.00
N VAL A 16 -2.50 29.90 -37.69
CA VAL A 16 -1.21 29.60 -37.06
C VAL A 16 -1.40 28.34 -36.23
N THR A 17 -1.05 27.21 -36.83
CA THR A 17 -0.90 25.91 -36.18
C THR A 17 0.25 25.97 -35.19
N GLY A 18 -0.05 26.27 -33.93
CA GLY A 18 0.83 26.08 -32.78
C GLY A 18 0.28 24.98 -31.89
N ALA A 19 0.38 23.73 -32.32
CA ALA A 19 0.02 22.59 -31.47
C ALA A 19 1.13 22.39 -30.43
N SER A 20 0.98 23.03 -29.28
CA SER A 20 1.76 22.71 -28.07
C SER A 20 1.52 21.24 -27.73
N LEU A 21 2.47 20.37 -28.08
CA LEU A 21 2.51 19.00 -27.61
C LEU A 21 2.72 19.02 -26.09
N LEU A 22 1.61 19.01 -25.36
CA LEU A 22 1.59 18.65 -23.95
C LEU A 22 2.08 17.21 -23.87
N VAL A 23 3.36 17.02 -23.52
CA VAL A 23 3.86 15.74 -23.01
C VAL A 23 3.14 15.51 -21.69
N ALA A 24 1.98 14.87 -21.78
CA ALA A 24 1.33 14.24 -20.66
C ALA A 24 2.24 13.07 -20.24
N GLY A 25 2.97 13.25 -19.14
CA GLY A 25 3.71 12.17 -18.50
C GLY A 25 2.72 11.07 -18.12
N VAL A 26 2.68 10.00 -18.90
CA VAL A 26 1.93 8.80 -18.55
C VAL A 26 2.55 8.26 -17.24
N PRO A 27 1.78 8.10 -16.15
CA PRO A 27 2.32 7.38 -15.00
C PRO A 27 2.69 6.00 -15.50
N ALA A 28 3.96 5.63 -15.37
CA ALA A 28 4.40 4.26 -15.61
C ALA A 28 3.63 3.38 -14.63
N ALA A 29 2.60 2.71 -15.14
CA ALA A 29 1.89 1.69 -14.39
C ALA A 29 2.90 0.58 -14.16
N SER A 30 3.48 0.53 -12.95
CA SER A 30 4.31 -0.60 -12.52
C SER A 30 3.50 -1.87 -12.78
N ALA A 31 4.03 -2.73 -13.67
CA ALA A 31 3.37 -3.97 -14.01
C ALA A 31 3.07 -4.74 -12.71
N ALA A 32 1.84 -5.22 -12.57
CA ALA A 32 1.47 -6.04 -11.44
C ALA A 32 2.40 -7.25 -11.35
N PRO A 33 2.77 -7.72 -10.15
CA PRO A 33 3.59 -8.91 -9.99
C PRO A 33 2.99 -10.10 -10.76
N ALA A 34 3.84 -10.90 -11.41
CA ALA A 34 3.41 -12.12 -12.07
C ALA A 34 2.90 -13.14 -11.04
N THR A 35 1.67 -13.62 -11.23
CA THR A 35 0.98 -14.50 -10.27
C THR A 35 0.25 -15.63 -10.99
N ASP A 36 0.21 -16.80 -10.35
CA ASP A 36 -0.46 -18.02 -10.81
C ASP A 36 -1.33 -18.64 -9.68
N ALA A 37 -1.84 -19.86 -9.90
CA ALA A 37 -2.66 -20.58 -8.91
C ALA A 37 -1.92 -20.84 -7.57
N GLN A 38 -0.59 -20.82 -7.59
CA GLN A 38 0.28 -20.99 -6.41
C GLN A 38 0.72 -19.64 -5.80
N GLY A 39 0.20 -18.52 -6.30
CA GLY A 39 0.58 -17.17 -5.84
C GLY A 39 1.64 -16.54 -6.74
N PHE A 40 2.64 -15.86 -6.18
CA PHE A 40 3.69 -15.18 -6.97
C PHE A 40 4.63 -16.19 -7.65
N VAL A 41 4.80 -16.11 -8.98
CA VAL A 41 5.53 -17.09 -9.81
C VAL A 41 7.02 -17.21 -9.41
N ASP A 42 7.63 -16.12 -8.95
CA ASP A 42 9.06 -16.04 -8.56
C ASP A 42 9.24 -15.58 -7.11
N SER A 43 8.42 -16.11 -6.20
CA SER A 43 8.55 -15.81 -4.77
C SER A 43 8.80 -17.07 -3.97
N THR A 44 9.64 -16.97 -2.95
CA THR A 44 9.77 -18.02 -1.95
C THR A 44 8.54 -18.14 -1.05
N ALA A 45 7.60 -17.19 -1.14
CA ALA A 45 6.28 -17.28 -0.52
C ALA A 45 5.29 -18.14 -1.33
N ARG A 46 5.65 -18.53 -2.57
CA ARG A 46 4.79 -19.30 -3.49
C ARG A 46 4.41 -20.65 -2.92
N CYS A 47 3.14 -21.02 -3.00
CA CYS A 47 2.61 -22.28 -2.49
C CYS A 47 3.24 -23.51 -3.16
N PRO A 48 3.34 -24.65 -2.45
CA PRO A 48 3.75 -25.92 -3.05
C PRO A 48 2.86 -26.29 -4.24
N ALA A 49 3.36 -27.12 -5.17
CA ALA A 49 2.63 -27.48 -6.39
C ALA A 49 1.31 -28.23 -6.13
N ALA A 50 1.19 -28.90 -4.98
CA ALA A 50 -0.03 -29.59 -4.57
C ALA A 50 -1.08 -28.66 -3.95
N ASP A 51 -0.71 -27.42 -3.59
CA ASP A 51 -1.54 -26.50 -2.84
C ASP A 51 -1.94 -25.29 -3.69
N THR A 52 -3.05 -24.67 -3.31
CA THR A 52 -3.56 -23.49 -4.01
C THR A 52 -3.44 -22.25 -3.15
N ALA A 53 -2.99 -21.15 -3.74
CA ALA A 53 -2.95 -19.86 -3.05
C ALA A 53 -4.36 -19.26 -3.00
N VAL A 54 -4.98 -19.27 -1.82
CA VAL A 54 -6.32 -18.70 -1.60
C VAL A 54 -6.29 -17.20 -1.31
N ALA A 55 -5.15 -16.72 -0.81
CA ALA A 55 -4.82 -15.31 -0.67
C ALA A 55 -3.31 -15.10 -0.77
N TYR A 56 -2.87 -13.99 -1.36
CA TYR A 56 -1.46 -13.60 -1.38
C TYR A 56 -1.33 -12.10 -1.55
N GLY A 57 -0.27 -11.54 -0.98
CA GLY A 57 -0.05 -10.11 -0.98
C GLY A 57 1.43 -9.74 -0.86
N SER A 58 1.71 -8.49 -1.22
CA SER A 58 3.02 -7.87 -1.05
C SER A 58 2.84 -6.59 -0.25
N THR A 59 3.76 -6.35 0.67
CA THR A 59 3.96 -5.08 1.37
C THR A 59 5.28 -4.47 0.90
N ALA A 60 5.68 -3.35 1.49
CA ALA A 60 7.00 -2.76 1.24
C ALA A 60 8.16 -3.63 1.78
N ALA A 61 7.91 -4.45 2.81
CA ALA A 61 8.95 -5.20 3.52
C ALA A 61 8.79 -6.73 3.39
N SER A 62 7.62 -7.21 3.00
CA SER A 62 7.25 -8.62 3.09
C SER A 62 6.40 -9.07 1.90
N ARG A 63 6.50 -10.34 1.54
CA ARG A 63 5.57 -11.04 0.64
C ARG A 63 4.92 -12.18 1.41
N VAL A 64 3.62 -12.35 1.26
CA VAL A 64 2.85 -13.38 1.96
C VAL A 64 1.97 -14.16 1.01
N ALA A 65 1.78 -15.44 1.28
CA ALA A 65 0.76 -16.27 0.66
C ALA A 65 0.09 -17.15 1.72
N ILE A 66 -1.19 -17.43 1.50
CA ILE A 66 -1.97 -18.40 2.23
C ILE A 66 -2.27 -19.55 1.28
N CYS A 67 -1.65 -20.68 1.58
CA CYS A 67 -1.80 -21.91 0.81
C CYS A 67 -2.90 -22.74 1.44
N LYS A 68 -3.79 -23.27 0.61
CA LYS A 68 -4.79 -24.25 1.01
C LYS A 68 -4.39 -25.59 0.42
N SER A 69 -4.17 -26.55 1.29
CA SER A 69 -3.91 -27.94 0.88
C SER A 69 -5.17 -28.62 0.38
N THR A 70 -4.99 -29.74 -0.32
CA THR A 70 -6.10 -30.61 -0.76
C THR A 70 -6.93 -31.15 0.41
N SER A 71 -6.33 -31.27 1.59
CA SER A 71 -7.01 -31.62 2.85
C SER A 71 -7.81 -30.47 3.48
N GLY A 72 -7.75 -29.27 2.89
CA GLY A 72 -8.45 -28.08 3.36
C GLY A 72 -7.70 -27.27 4.42
N GLN A 73 -6.52 -27.71 4.85
CA GLN A 73 -5.69 -26.98 5.81
C GLN A 73 -5.04 -25.75 5.19
N TYR A 74 -4.97 -24.67 5.97
CA TYR A 74 -4.31 -23.43 5.55
C TYR A 74 -2.89 -23.35 6.11
N GLU A 75 -1.98 -22.88 5.28
CA GLU A 75 -0.60 -22.61 5.63
C GLU A 75 -0.26 -21.18 5.26
N TYR A 76 0.25 -20.42 6.23
CA TYR A 76 0.83 -19.11 6.01
C TYR A 76 2.28 -19.27 5.56
N ARG A 77 2.64 -18.56 4.49
CA ARG A 77 4.01 -18.48 3.99
C ARG A 77 4.40 -17.02 3.82
N GLY A 78 5.19 -16.52 4.75
CA GLY A 78 5.75 -15.17 4.73
C GLY A 78 7.22 -15.18 4.32
N VAL A 79 7.63 -14.16 3.56
CA VAL A 79 9.01 -13.94 3.18
C VAL A 79 9.34 -12.48 3.34
N ARG A 80 10.44 -12.19 4.01
CA ARG A 80 10.95 -10.83 4.17
C ARG A 80 11.73 -10.43 2.93
N ILE A 81 11.41 -9.29 2.33
CA ILE A 81 12.02 -8.81 1.08
C ILE A 81 13.51 -8.45 1.29
N SER A 82 13.87 -7.95 2.47
CA SER A 82 15.23 -7.48 2.79
C SER A 82 16.30 -8.56 2.72
N ASP A 83 15.98 -9.78 3.14
CA ASP A 83 16.97 -10.85 3.35
C ASP A 83 16.46 -12.23 2.93
N GLY A 84 15.21 -12.33 2.47
CA GLY A 84 14.61 -13.57 2.00
C GLY A 84 14.28 -14.57 3.11
N ALA A 85 14.36 -14.20 4.40
CA ALA A 85 13.95 -15.07 5.49
C ALA A 85 12.50 -15.50 5.33
N LYS A 86 12.27 -16.81 5.48
CA LYS A 86 10.97 -17.46 5.27
C LYS A 86 10.38 -17.84 6.61
N LEU A 87 9.06 -17.69 6.71
CA LEU A 87 8.27 -18.13 7.85
C LEU A 87 7.10 -18.95 7.31
N ILE A 88 7.00 -20.20 7.72
CA ILE A 88 5.93 -21.11 7.33
C ILE A 88 5.22 -21.57 8.60
N LEU A 89 3.91 -21.36 8.67
CA LEU A 89 3.09 -21.61 9.85
C LEU A 89 1.73 -22.17 9.45
N ALA A 90 1.11 -22.95 10.33
CA ALA A 90 -0.31 -23.25 10.20
C ALA A 90 -1.12 -21.96 10.31
N ALA A 91 -2.10 -21.80 9.43
CA ALA A 91 -2.97 -20.64 9.40
C ALA A 91 -4.44 -21.05 9.63
N THR A 92 -5.24 -20.09 10.06
CA THR A 92 -6.68 -20.22 10.21
C THR A 92 -7.36 -19.05 9.52
N ALA A 93 -8.48 -19.31 8.85
CA ALA A 93 -9.31 -18.26 8.27
C ALA A 93 -10.14 -17.60 9.38
N ASP A 94 -10.23 -16.27 9.38
CA ASP A 94 -11.00 -15.51 10.37
C ASP A 94 -12.50 -15.38 10.04
N GLY A 95 -12.92 -15.90 8.88
CA GLY A 95 -14.29 -15.82 8.37
C GLY A 95 -14.69 -14.44 7.80
N ARG A 96 -13.80 -13.45 7.85
CA ARG A 96 -14.01 -12.07 7.37
C ARG A 96 -13.12 -11.74 6.16
N GLY A 97 -12.45 -12.75 5.59
CA GLY A 97 -11.53 -12.61 4.46
C GLY A 97 -10.08 -12.35 4.87
N GLY A 98 -9.77 -12.47 6.16
CA GLY A 98 -8.42 -12.50 6.69
C GLY A 98 -7.98 -13.90 7.13
N TYR A 99 -6.69 -14.02 7.38
CA TYR A 99 -6.06 -15.26 7.81
C TYR A 99 -5.08 -14.97 8.94
N ALA A 100 -5.13 -15.75 10.01
CA ALA A 100 -4.25 -15.62 11.16
C ALA A 100 -3.31 -16.81 11.24
N ALA A 101 -2.04 -16.56 11.53
CA ALA A 101 -1.06 -17.58 11.88
C ALA A 101 -0.32 -17.16 13.15
N THR A 102 -0.04 -18.10 14.05
CA THR A 102 0.58 -17.78 15.34
C THR A 102 1.85 -18.58 15.55
N SER A 103 2.90 -17.92 16.04
CA SER A 103 4.18 -18.54 16.40
C SER A 103 4.79 -17.85 17.61
N GLY A 104 5.12 -18.61 18.67
CA GLY A 104 5.84 -18.07 19.83
C GLY A 104 5.18 -16.84 20.50
N GLY A 105 3.84 -16.75 20.46
CA GLY A 105 3.10 -15.59 20.99
C GLY A 105 2.92 -14.42 20.02
N ILE A 106 3.48 -14.50 18.80
CA ILE A 106 3.30 -13.53 17.72
C ILE A 106 2.21 -14.02 16.78
N THR A 107 1.23 -13.16 16.49
CA THR A 107 0.15 -13.42 15.54
C THR A 107 0.35 -12.58 14.29
N TYR A 108 0.30 -13.24 13.15
CA TYR A 108 0.39 -12.68 11.81
C TYR A 108 -1.00 -12.72 11.18
N THR A 109 -1.64 -11.57 11.05
CA THR A 109 -2.97 -11.43 10.45
C THR A 109 -2.84 -10.85 9.06
N VAL A 110 -3.11 -11.66 8.05
CA VAL A 110 -3.12 -11.28 6.64
C VAL A 110 -4.52 -10.80 6.28
N SER A 111 -4.63 -9.57 5.80
CA SER A 111 -5.88 -9.04 5.25
C SER A 111 -5.62 -8.32 3.93
N ALA A 112 -6.69 -7.97 3.21
CA ALA A 112 -6.58 -7.17 1.99
C ALA A 112 -5.96 -5.78 2.20
N LYS A 113 -6.01 -5.26 3.44
CA LYS A 113 -5.54 -3.91 3.78
C LYS A 113 -4.09 -3.92 4.27
N ALA A 114 -3.74 -4.86 5.12
CA ALA A 114 -2.45 -4.91 5.78
C ALA A 114 -2.10 -6.34 6.25
N LEU A 115 -0.80 -6.57 6.44
CA LEU A 115 -0.24 -7.62 7.28
C LEU A 115 -0.04 -7.02 8.68
N ASP A 116 -0.88 -7.44 9.63
CA ASP A 116 -0.74 -7.03 11.03
C ASP A 116 0.03 -8.09 11.82
N ILE A 117 1.03 -7.64 12.57
CA ILE A 117 1.90 -8.48 13.40
C ILE A 117 1.73 -8.00 14.84
N SER A 118 1.21 -8.86 15.70
CA SER A 118 0.90 -8.53 17.08
C SER A 118 1.46 -9.56 18.06
N ALA A 119 1.84 -9.11 19.27
CA ALA A 119 2.11 -9.96 20.41
C ALA A 119 0.96 -9.82 21.40
N GLY A 120 0.09 -10.82 21.47
CA GLY A 120 -1.14 -10.74 22.27
C GLY A 120 -2.01 -9.56 21.82
N SER A 121 -2.22 -8.58 22.70
CA SER A 121 -3.00 -7.37 22.43
C SER A 121 -2.20 -6.20 21.86
N GLN A 122 -0.86 -6.30 21.81
CA GLN A 122 0.00 -5.23 21.33
C GLN A 122 0.32 -5.42 19.85
N SER A 123 -0.02 -4.44 19.00
CA SER A 123 0.48 -4.41 17.63
C SER A 123 1.99 -4.09 17.65
N ILE A 124 2.79 -5.01 17.12
CA ILE A 124 4.25 -4.81 16.96
C ILE A 124 4.50 -4.03 15.68
N ARG A 125 3.79 -4.41 14.61
CA ARG A 125 3.98 -3.83 13.29
C ARG A 125 2.73 -4.02 12.45
N SER A 126 2.33 -2.98 11.74
CA SER A 126 1.31 -3.07 10.71
C SER A 126 1.92 -2.67 9.37
N GLU A 127 1.89 -3.57 8.40
CA GLU A 127 2.46 -3.36 7.07
C GLU A 127 1.34 -3.23 6.04
N PRO A 128 1.14 -2.05 5.40
CA PRO A 128 0.09 -1.90 4.40
C PRO A 128 0.38 -2.76 3.18
N MET A 129 -0.68 -3.38 2.63
CA MET A 129 -0.60 -4.13 1.38
C MET A 129 -0.45 -3.17 0.20
N THR A 130 0.60 -3.34 -0.58
CA THR A 130 0.77 -2.68 -1.88
C THR A 130 0.15 -3.48 -3.01
N PHE A 131 0.00 -4.79 -2.78
CA PHE A 131 -0.69 -5.71 -3.68
C PHE A 131 -1.39 -6.79 -2.86
N PHE A 132 -2.62 -7.13 -3.22
CA PHE A 132 -3.35 -8.23 -2.61
C PHE A 132 -4.29 -8.89 -3.61
N ARG A 133 -4.36 -10.21 -3.57
CA ARG A 133 -5.33 -11.02 -4.32
C ARG A 133 -5.85 -12.13 -3.41
N SER A 134 -7.15 -12.38 -3.50
CA SER A 134 -7.83 -13.49 -2.82
C SER A 134 -8.88 -14.08 -3.76
N GLY A 135 -9.27 -15.34 -3.55
CA GLY A 135 -10.35 -15.98 -4.31
C GLY A 135 -10.03 -17.34 -4.97
N GLY A 136 -8.91 -17.97 -4.65
CA GLY A 136 -8.54 -19.26 -5.26
C GLY A 136 -8.07 -19.10 -6.72
N PRO A 137 -7.90 -20.21 -7.46
CA PRO A 137 -7.14 -20.20 -8.69
C PRO A 137 -7.77 -19.28 -9.73
N VAL A 138 -6.92 -18.44 -10.33
CA VAL A 138 -7.27 -17.46 -11.36
C VAL A 138 -7.66 -18.19 -12.65
N THR A 139 -8.88 -18.69 -12.74
CA THR A 139 -9.42 -19.20 -14.00
C THR A 139 -9.70 -18.00 -14.92
N GLY A 140 -8.69 -17.59 -15.68
CA GLY A 140 -8.86 -16.72 -16.86
C GLY A 140 -9.52 -15.35 -16.62
N ALA A 141 -9.26 -14.68 -15.50
CA ALA A 141 -9.71 -13.29 -15.33
C ALA A 141 -8.66 -12.33 -15.93
N ALA A 142 -8.98 -11.83 -17.13
CA ALA A 142 -8.48 -10.53 -17.61
C ALA A 142 -8.53 -9.49 -16.46
N PRO A 143 -7.64 -8.49 -16.43
CA PRO A 143 -7.57 -7.56 -15.31
C PRO A 143 -8.94 -6.93 -15.08
N SER A 144 -9.60 -7.29 -13.97
CA SER A 144 -10.74 -6.53 -13.50
C SER A 144 -10.20 -5.16 -13.13
N THR A 145 -10.46 -4.20 -14.01
CA THR A 145 -10.38 -2.77 -13.78
C THR A 145 -11.38 -2.44 -12.67
N ALA A 146 -11.04 -2.77 -11.42
CA ALA A 146 -11.63 -2.10 -10.27
C ALA A 146 -10.99 -0.72 -10.21
N ALA A 147 -11.51 0.18 -11.03
CA ALA A 147 -11.30 1.61 -10.85
C ALA A 147 -11.70 1.95 -9.41
N PRO A 148 -10.89 2.72 -8.66
CA PRO A 148 -11.38 3.35 -7.45
C PRO A 148 -12.62 4.15 -7.83
N ALA A 149 -13.76 3.87 -7.19
CA ALA A 149 -14.89 4.79 -7.23
C ALA A 149 -14.39 6.12 -6.67
N ALA A 150 -14.17 7.08 -7.57
CA ALA A 150 -13.93 8.46 -7.20
C ALA A 150 -15.11 8.91 -6.33
N PRO A 151 -14.89 9.57 -5.18
CA PRO A 151 -15.98 10.19 -4.47
C PRO A 151 -16.62 11.25 -5.40
N THR A 152 -17.91 11.10 -5.66
CA THR A 152 -18.74 12.07 -6.37
C THR A 152 -18.54 13.45 -5.75
N ALA A 153 -17.99 14.38 -6.53
CA ALA A 153 -17.90 15.78 -6.17
C ALA A 153 -19.32 16.33 -5.96
N ALA A 154 -19.61 16.74 -4.73
CA ALA A 154 -20.77 17.57 -4.42
C ALA A 154 -20.58 19.00 -4.99
N PRO A 155 -21.66 19.73 -5.32
CA PRO A 155 -21.55 21.01 -6.00
C PRO A 155 -20.97 22.11 -5.12
N LEU A 156 -20.28 23.04 -5.77
CA LEU A 156 -19.75 24.30 -5.24
C LEU A 156 -20.77 25.04 -4.37
N GLY A 157 -20.51 25.08 -3.07
CA GLY A 157 -21.07 26.06 -2.13
C GLY A 157 -20.20 27.32 -2.10
N THR A 158 -20.87 28.45 -2.08
CA THR A 158 -20.40 29.86 -2.09
C THR A 158 -19.28 30.17 -1.08
N PRO A 159 -18.45 31.22 -1.31
CA PRO A 159 -17.39 31.61 -0.39
C PRO A 159 -17.97 32.23 0.88
N ALA A 160 -17.70 31.61 2.03
CA ALA A 160 -17.88 32.24 3.33
C ALA A 160 -16.62 33.03 3.72
N THR A 161 -16.85 34.21 4.27
CA THR A 161 -15.92 35.25 4.72
C THR A 161 -14.77 34.76 5.62
N PRO A 162 -13.65 35.51 5.69
CA PRO A 162 -12.49 35.11 6.49
C PRO A 162 -12.84 35.20 7.98
N VAL A 163 -12.78 34.07 8.68
CA VAL A 163 -12.76 34.04 10.14
C VAL A 163 -11.32 34.08 10.62
N THR A 164 -10.95 35.25 11.14
CA THR A 164 -9.78 35.46 11.98
C THR A 164 -9.85 34.53 13.19
N GLY A 165 -8.91 33.60 13.28
CA GLY A 165 -8.80 32.67 14.41
C GLY A 165 -7.85 31.52 14.11
N ALA A 166 -6.57 31.83 13.85
CA ALA A 166 -5.52 30.82 13.78
C ALA A 166 -5.31 30.20 15.18
N PRO A 167 -5.37 28.86 15.33
CA PRO A 167 -4.73 28.19 16.44
C PRO A 167 -3.21 28.26 16.22
N GLU A 168 -2.54 28.86 17.19
CA GLU A 168 -1.10 28.96 17.33
C GLU A 168 -0.41 27.58 17.17
N PRO A 169 0.73 27.50 16.45
CA PRO A 169 1.49 26.26 16.36
C PRO A 169 1.90 25.77 17.75
N ALA A 170 1.57 24.52 18.06
CA ALA A 170 2.03 23.88 19.28
C ALA A 170 3.58 23.89 19.31
N PRO A 171 4.21 24.33 20.42
CA PRO A 171 5.67 24.35 20.52
C PRO A 171 6.21 22.93 20.48
N THR A 172 7.15 22.69 19.56
CA THR A 172 8.03 21.52 19.60
C THR A 172 8.96 21.65 20.80
N THR A 173 8.61 21.02 21.92
CA THR A 173 9.54 20.86 23.04
C THR A 173 10.76 20.05 22.54
N PRO A 174 11.98 20.61 22.61
CA PRO A 174 13.19 19.89 22.26
C PRO A 174 13.36 18.67 23.16
N LEU A 175 13.77 17.55 22.53
CA LEU A 175 14.17 16.33 23.21
C LEU A 175 15.23 16.64 24.29
N PRO A 176 15.08 16.17 25.54
CA PRO A 176 16.12 16.38 26.56
C PRO A 176 17.42 15.66 26.17
N PRO A 177 18.60 16.21 26.54
CA PRO A 177 19.89 15.60 26.26
C PRO A 177 20.04 14.23 26.95
N PRO A 178 20.88 13.33 26.38
CA PRO A 178 21.09 12.00 26.93
C PRO A 178 21.64 12.07 28.37
N LEU A 179 21.13 11.19 29.24
CA LEU A 179 21.65 11.02 30.60
C LEU A 179 23.10 10.54 30.57
N ALA A 180 23.91 11.16 31.42
CA ALA A 180 25.27 10.75 31.75
C ALA A 180 25.24 9.51 32.68
N ALA A 181 24.95 8.36 32.10
CA ALA A 181 25.18 7.02 32.64
C ALA A 181 24.87 6.08 31.48
N GLU A 182 25.79 5.87 30.54
CA GLU A 182 26.38 4.54 30.29
C GLU A 182 27.84 4.66 29.78
N VAL A 183 28.62 5.65 30.26
CA VAL A 183 30.09 5.59 30.22
C VAL A 183 30.56 5.11 31.58
N GLY A 184 31.00 3.86 31.67
CA GLY A 184 31.69 3.36 32.86
C GLY A 184 31.68 1.85 33.02
N GLY A 185 32.57 1.14 32.32
CA GLY A 185 32.72 -0.29 32.52
C GLY A 185 33.91 -0.99 31.86
N ALA A 186 34.93 -0.25 31.40
CA ALA A 186 36.22 -0.87 31.11
C ALA A 186 36.94 -1.14 32.44
N ARG A 187 37.11 -2.43 32.80
CA ARG A 187 38.15 -2.82 33.76
C ARG A 187 39.36 -3.38 32.99
N PRO A 188 40.57 -2.87 33.26
CA PRO A 188 41.79 -3.30 32.61
C PRO A 188 42.30 -4.63 33.18
N SER A 189 43.09 -5.30 32.33
CA SER A 189 43.97 -6.42 32.62
C SER A 189 45.04 -6.07 33.66
N GLY A 190 45.41 -7.04 34.51
CA GLY A 190 46.75 -7.09 35.13
C GLY A 190 46.78 -7.28 36.65
N HIS A 191 47.10 -8.51 37.07
CA HIS A 191 48.17 -8.83 38.02
C HIS A 191 48.65 -10.26 37.75
#